data_AF-A0A382VI66-F1
#
_entry.id   AF-A0A382VI66-F1
#
_cell.length_a   1.000
_cell.length_b   1.000
_cell.length_c   1.000
_cell.angle_alpha   90.00
_cell.angle_beta   90.00
_cell.angle_gamma   90.00
#
_symmetry.space_group_name_H-M   'P 1'
#
loop_
_entity.id
_entity.type
_entity.pdbx_description
1 polymer ?
#
loop_
_entity_poly.entity_id
_entity_poly.type
_entity_poly.pdbx_seq_one_letter_code
_entity_poly.pdbx_strand_id
1 'polypeptide(L)'
;MDKEKAAKKFVKLLEIVETLRGPDGCPWDKEQTHESLLPYFIEEAYEVMESVDDEDWKTFQEELGDILLHIALQAQIAKEDEKFSIVDSLDTVNEKLVRRHPHVFGDKQASASF
;
A
#
# COMPACT_ATOMS: atom_id res chain seq x y z
N MET A 1 17.70 3.29 2.38
CA MET A 1 16.43 4.05 2.34
C MET A 1 16.42 5.07 3.46
N ASP A 2 16.18 6.33 3.13
CA ASP A 2 15.91 7.36 4.14
C ASP A 2 14.49 7.14 4.68
N LYS A 3 14.41 6.48 5.84
CA LYS A 3 13.13 6.03 6.42
C LYS A 3 12.25 7.21 6.84
N GLU A 4 12.86 8.29 7.35
CA GLU A 4 12.12 9.47 7.78
C GLU A 4 11.51 10.20 6.58
N LYS A 5 12.28 10.34 5.50
CA LYS A 5 11.78 10.93 4.25
C LYS A 5 10.68 10.06 3.63
N ALA A 6 10.84 8.74 3.62
CA ALA A 6 9.82 7.82 3.11
C ALA A 6 8.52 7.93 3.91
N ALA A 7 8.59 7.94 5.25
CA ALA A 7 7.43 8.13 6.11
C ALA A 7 6.70 9.45 5.82
N LYS A 8 7.43 10.57 5.69
CA LYS A 8 6.84 11.87 5.32
C LYS A 8 6.13 11.84 3.97
N LYS A 9 6.69 11.13 2.98
CA LYS A 9 6.07 10.99 1.65
C LYS A 9 4.82 10.11 1.69
N PHE A 10 4.84 9.03 2.46
CA PHE A 10 3.67 8.18 2.65
C PHE A 10 2.54 8.92 3.37
N VAL A 11 2.84 9.65 4.44
CA VAL A 11 1.85 10.53 5.11
C VAL A 11 1.27 11.53 4.10
N LYS A 12 2.10 12.11 3.23
CA LYS A 12 1.61 13.04 2.20
C LYS A 12 0.62 12.40 1.23
N LEU A 13 0.83 11.14 0.84
CA LEU A 13 -0.13 10.39 0.02
C LEU A 13 -1.46 10.23 0.74
N LEU A 14 -1.44 9.84 2.02
CA LEU A 14 -2.66 9.68 2.83
C LEU A 14 -3.44 11.00 2.93
N GLU A 15 -2.75 12.13 3.17
CA GLU A 15 -3.37 13.47 3.20
C GLU A 15 -4.03 13.83 1.86
N ILE A 16 -3.38 13.50 0.73
CA ILE A 16 -3.92 13.75 -0.61
C ILE A 16 -5.20 12.94 -0.80
N VAL A 17 -5.18 11.64 -0.50
CA VAL A 17 -6.34 10.76 -0.63
C VAL A 17 -7.49 11.20 0.28
N GLU A 18 -7.21 11.57 1.53
CA GLU A 18 -8.21 12.12 2.46
C GLU A 18 -8.83 13.43 1.91
N THR A 19 -8.02 14.28 1.29
CA THR A 19 -8.51 15.51 0.64
C THR A 19 -9.39 15.18 -0.57
N LEU A 20 -8.96 14.25 -1.42
CA LEU A 20 -9.69 13.83 -2.62
C LEU A 20 -11.05 13.23 -2.28
N ARG A 21 -11.17 12.51 -1.16
CA ARG A 21 -12.43 11.93 -0.69
C ARG A 21 -13.21 12.81 0.29
N GLY A 22 -12.66 13.97 0.65
CA GLY A 22 -13.29 14.92 1.57
C GLY A 22 -14.58 15.57 1.05
N PRO A 23 -15.25 16.41 1.85
CA PRO A 23 -16.50 17.07 1.47
C PRO A 23 -16.42 17.80 0.13
N ASP A 24 -15.35 18.59 -0.07
CA ASP A 24 -15.04 19.35 -1.30
C ASP A 24 -14.12 18.60 -2.27
N GLY A 25 -14.01 17.28 -2.09
CA GLY A 25 -13.15 16.40 -2.85
C GLY A 25 -13.64 16.11 -4.27
N CYS A 26 -12.90 15.26 -4.98
CA CYS A 26 -13.21 14.84 -6.34
C CYS A 26 -14.44 13.91 -6.36
N PRO A 27 -15.46 14.17 -7.19
CA PRO A 27 -16.65 13.31 -7.28
C PRO A 27 -16.31 11.85 -7.62
N TRP A 28 -15.38 11.64 -8.56
CA TRP A 28 -14.98 10.29 -8.96
C TRP A 28 -14.35 9.52 -7.80
N ASP A 29 -13.43 10.15 -7.07
CA ASP A 29 -12.77 9.52 -5.92
C ASP A 29 -13.78 9.17 -4.83
N LYS A 30 -14.77 10.04 -4.56
CA LYS A 30 -15.81 9.83 -3.54
C LYS A 30 -16.77 8.70 -3.89
N GLU A 31 -17.07 8.51 -5.17
CA GLU A 31 -17.98 7.46 -5.65
C GLU A 31 -17.36 6.05 -5.61
N GLN A 32 -16.03 5.94 -5.46
CA GLN A 32 -15.36 4.64 -5.42
C GLN A 32 -15.72 3.82 -4.18
N THR A 33 -15.90 2.51 -4.41
CA THR A 33 -16.07 1.47 -3.38
C THR A 33 -14.90 0.49 -3.43
N HIS A 34 -14.83 -0.42 -2.46
CA HIS A 34 -13.82 -1.48 -2.49
C HIS A 34 -13.91 -2.29 -3.79
N GLU A 35 -15.12 -2.63 -4.21
CA GLU A 35 -15.41 -3.45 -5.39
C GLU A 35 -15.10 -2.72 -6.70
N SER A 36 -15.40 -1.41 -6.79
CA SER A 36 -15.14 -0.65 -8.02
C SER A 36 -13.63 -0.48 -8.28
N LEU A 37 -12.81 -0.50 -7.22
CA LEU A 37 -11.36 -0.35 -7.30
C LEU A 37 -10.61 -1.65 -7.61
N LEU A 38 -11.22 -2.83 -7.41
CA LEU A 38 -10.52 -4.12 -7.60
C LEU A 38 -10.05 -4.36 -9.04
N PRO A 39 -10.83 -4.06 -10.11
CA PRO A 39 -10.37 -4.23 -11.49
C PRO A 39 -9.13 -3.38 -11.82
N TYR A 40 -9.10 -2.13 -11.38
CA TYR A 40 -7.93 -1.27 -11.57
C TYR A 40 -6.73 -1.79 -10.76
N PHE A 41 -6.96 -2.18 -9.50
CA PHE A 41 -5.88 -2.70 -8.67
C PHE A 41 -5.22 -3.98 -9.23
N ILE A 42 -5.97 -4.83 -9.94
CA ILE A 42 -5.39 -5.99 -10.63
C ILE A 42 -4.64 -5.58 -11.91
N GLU A 43 -5.10 -4.55 -12.62
CA GLU A 43 -4.38 -3.97 -13.78
C GLU A 43 -3.00 -3.45 -13.35
N GLU A 44 -2.93 -2.60 -12.31
CA GLU A 44 -1.65 -2.10 -11.77
C GLU A 44 -0.69 -3.24 -11.38
N ALA A 45 -1.23 -4.32 -10.82
CA ALA A 45 -0.42 -5.48 -10.44
C ALA A 45 0.15 -6.22 -11.66
N TYR A 46 -0.57 -6.25 -12.78
CA TYR A 46 -0.06 -6.78 -14.04
C TYR A 46 0.98 -5.84 -14.67
N GLU A 47 0.79 -4.53 -14.59
CA GLU A 47 1.76 -3.55 -15.12
C GLU A 47 3.08 -3.58 -14.33
N VAL A 48 3.02 -3.81 -13.00
CA VAL A 48 4.21 -4.13 -12.19
C VAL A 48 4.93 -5.37 -12.72
N MET A 49 4.22 -6.42 -13.12
CA MET A 49 4.83 -7.64 -13.64
C MET A 49 5.46 -7.41 -15.03
N GLU A 50 4.72 -6.77 -15.94
CA GLU A 50 5.17 -6.47 -17.30
C GLU A 50 6.41 -5.56 -17.29
N SER A 51 6.41 -4.51 -16.46
CA SER A 51 7.56 -3.61 -16.36
C SER A 51 8.84 -4.28 -15.84
N VAL A 52 8.73 -5.34 -15.05
CA VAL A 52 9.90 -6.16 -14.66
C VAL A 52 10.37 -7.04 -15.82
N ASP A 53 9.44 -7.67 -16.53
CA ASP A 53 9.75 -8.53 -17.68
C ASP A 53 10.44 -7.73 -18.81
N ASP A 54 10.03 -6.48 -19.00
CA ASP A 54 10.59 -5.56 -20.00
C ASP A 54 11.84 -4.80 -19.52
N GLU A 55 12.30 -5.03 -18.27
CA GLU A 55 13.36 -4.26 -17.61
C GLU A 55 13.12 -2.73 -17.61
N ASP A 56 11.85 -2.30 -17.67
CA ASP A 56 11.46 -0.89 -17.60
C ASP A 56 11.32 -0.45 -16.14
N TRP A 57 12.47 -0.12 -15.55
CA TRP A 57 12.55 0.33 -14.16
C TRP A 57 11.88 1.67 -13.89
N LYS A 58 11.59 2.47 -14.92
CA LYS A 58 10.86 3.72 -14.75
C LYS A 58 9.39 3.42 -14.54
N THR A 59 8.80 2.62 -15.42
CA THR A 59 7.40 2.18 -15.33
C THR A 59 7.20 1.35 -14.07
N PHE A 60 8.11 0.43 -13.73
CA PHE A 60 8.06 -0.30 -12.46
C PHE A 60 7.99 0.61 -11.22
N GLN A 61 8.71 1.74 -11.24
CA GLN A 61 8.68 2.72 -10.14
C GLN A 61 7.38 3.56 -10.12
N GLU A 62 6.71 3.70 -11.26
CA GLU A 62 5.40 4.34 -11.40
C GLU A 62 4.31 3.42 -10.83
N GLU A 63 4.25 2.18 -11.29
CA GLU A 63 3.19 1.23 -10.89
C GLU A 63 3.27 0.81 -9.42
N LEU A 64 4.47 0.73 -8.84
CA LEU A 64 4.60 0.56 -7.38
C LEU A 64 3.98 1.73 -6.60
N GLY A 65 3.97 2.93 -7.19
CA GLY A 65 3.27 4.10 -6.68
C GLY A 65 1.76 3.96 -6.78
N ASP A 66 1.24 3.44 -7.89
CA ASP A 66 -0.20 3.24 -8.10
C ASP A 66 -0.77 2.14 -7.22
N ILE A 67 0.00 1.07 -6.97
CA ILE A 67 -0.30 0.09 -5.91
C ILE A 67 -0.43 0.77 -4.54
N LEU A 68 0.44 1.71 -4.19
CA LEU A 68 0.36 2.46 -2.93
C LEU A 68 -0.87 3.39 -2.89
N LEU A 69 -1.23 4.02 -4.02
CA LEU A 69 -2.44 4.82 -4.16
C LEU A 69 -3.69 3.97 -3.91
N HIS A 70 -3.78 2.80 -4.54
CA HIS A 70 -4.90 1.87 -4.34
C HIS A 70 -5.01 1.41 -2.88
N ILE A 71 -3.89 1.10 -2.22
CA ILE A 71 -3.87 0.76 -0.78
C ILE A 71 -4.39 1.94 0.06
N ALA A 72 -3.96 3.17 -0.24
CA ALA A 72 -4.39 4.37 0.48
C ALA A 72 -5.90 4.65 0.29
N LEU A 73 -6.41 4.55 -0.95
CA LEU A 73 -7.84 4.70 -1.27
C LEU A 73 -8.69 3.67 -0.54
N GLN A 74 -8.32 2.39 -0.64
CA GLN A 74 -9.03 1.28 0.02
C GLN A 74 -9.04 1.45 1.55
N ALA A 75 -7.92 1.86 2.15
CA ALA A 75 -7.84 2.10 3.59
C ALA A 75 -8.64 3.34 4.03
N GLN A 76 -8.71 4.38 3.20
CA GLN A 76 -9.54 5.55 3.46
C GLN A 76 -11.04 5.21 3.40
N ILE A 77 -11.48 4.42 2.41
CA ILE A 77 -12.86 3.89 2.34
C ILE A 77 -13.18 3.05 3.59
N ALA A 78 -12.27 2.16 3.98
CA ALA A 78 -12.47 1.34 5.17
C ALA A 78 -12.55 2.16 6.47
N LYS A 79 -11.80 3.27 6.56
CA LYS A 79 -11.85 4.22 7.68
C LYS A 79 -13.17 4.97 7.71
N GLU A 80 -13.67 5.44 6.55
CA GLU A 80 -14.98 6.10 6.41
C GLU A 80 -16.13 5.18 6.84
N ASP A 81 -16.01 3.88 6.58
CA ASP A 81 -16.97 2.86 6.98
C ASP A 81 -16.78 2.33 8.42
N GLU A 82 -15.91 2.97 9.23
CA GLU A 82 -15.58 2.57 10.61
C GLU A 82 -15.10 1.11 10.76
N LYS A 83 -14.46 0.54 9.72
CA LYS A 83 -13.96 -0.86 9.71
C LYS A 83 -12.53 -0.98 10.22
N PHE A 84 -11.58 -0.31 9.55
CA PHE A 84 -10.16 -0.30 9.89
C PHE A 84 -9.46 0.88 9.22
N SER A 85 -8.23 1.19 9.65
CA SER A 85 -7.36 2.20 9.07
C SER A 85 -6.10 1.60 8.46
N ILE A 86 -5.34 2.42 7.72
CA ILE A 86 -4.04 2.02 7.21
C ILE A 86 -3.06 1.61 8.32
N VAL A 87 -3.19 2.18 9.53
CA VAL A 87 -2.35 1.82 10.68
C VAL A 87 -2.59 0.37 11.09
N ASP A 88 -3.85 -0.06 11.16
CA ASP A 88 -4.20 -1.43 11.54
C ASP A 88 -3.65 -2.47 10.55
N SER A 89 -3.67 -2.13 9.26
CA SER A 89 -3.06 -2.95 8.19
C SER A 89 -1.54 -3.05 8.35
N LEU A 90 -0.87 -1.93 8.65
CA LEU A 90 0.57 -1.86 8.85
C LEU A 90 1.02 -2.63 10.09
N ASP A 91 0.30 -2.48 11.21
CA ASP A 91 0.57 -3.22 12.44
C ASP A 91 0.42 -4.73 12.20
N THR A 92 -0.67 -5.13 11.53
CA THR A 92 -0.92 -6.54 11.18
C THR A 92 0.22 -7.14 10.35
N VAL A 93 0.69 -6.44 9.31
CA VAL A 93 1.77 -6.97 8.45
C VAL A 93 3.11 -6.95 9.19
N ASN A 94 3.39 -5.93 10.00
CA ASN A 94 4.63 -5.83 10.78
C ASN A 94 4.73 -6.96 11.81
N GLU A 95 3.67 -7.17 12.61
CA GLU A 95 3.62 -8.27 13.59
C GLU A 95 3.74 -9.63 12.90
N LYS A 96 3.05 -9.82 11.76
CA LYS A 96 3.13 -11.05 10.96
C LYS A 96 4.56 -11.30 10.49
N LEU A 97 5.27 -10.28 10.01
CA LEU A 97 6.64 -10.41 9.51
C LEU A 97 7.62 -10.71 10.65
N VAL A 98 7.56 -10.00 11.78
CA VAL A 98 8.41 -10.27 12.94
C VAL A 98 8.20 -11.70 13.44
N ARG A 99 6.93 -12.12 13.60
CA ARG A 99 6.58 -13.45 14.08
C ARG A 99 7.01 -14.59 13.14
N ARG A 100 6.96 -14.37 11.82
CA ARG A 100 7.33 -15.39 10.81
C ARG A 100 8.84 -15.51 10.58
N HIS A 101 9.63 -14.55 11.07
CA HIS A 101 11.09 -14.55 10.94
C HIS A 101 11.78 -14.55 12.32
N PRO A 102 11.51 -15.55 13.19
CA PRO A 102 12.11 -15.62 14.52
C PRO A 102 13.64 -15.77 14.47
N HIS A 103 14.17 -16.15 13.31
CA HIS A 103 15.60 -16.29 13.08
C HIS A 103 16.32 -14.97 12.75
N VAL A 104 15.56 -13.94 12.37
CA VAL A 104 16.06 -12.57 12.16
C VAL A 104 15.78 -11.70 13.39
N PHE A 105 14.59 -11.86 14.00
CA PHE A 105 14.08 -10.95 15.04
C PHE A 105 13.99 -11.57 16.44
N GLY A 106 14.37 -12.83 16.63
CA GLY A 106 14.42 -13.48 17.93
C GLY A 106 15.79 -14.12 18.19
N ASP A 107 15.94 -14.78 19.34
CA ASP A 107 17.23 -15.37 19.77
C ASP A 107 17.54 -16.75 19.15
N LYS A 108 16.70 -17.25 18.23
CA LYS A 108 16.90 -18.58 17.60
C LYS A 108 17.74 -18.42 16.35
N GLN A 109 18.95 -19.00 16.31
CA GLN A 109 19.75 -19.03 15.08
C GLN A 109 19.00 -19.72 13.94
N ALA A 110 19.01 -19.11 12.75
CA ALA A 110 18.47 -19.72 11.53
C ALA A 110 19.27 -21.00 11.21
N SER A 111 18.62 -22.17 11.24
CA SER A 111 19.15 -23.35 10.56
C SER A 111 18.61 -23.36 9.13
N ALA A 112 19.41 -22.78 8.23
CA ALA A 112 19.26 -22.77 6.77
C ALA A 112 18.23 -21.82 6.14
N SER A 113 18.65 -21.31 4.99
CA SER A 113 17.91 -20.48 4.03
C SER A 113 16.85 -21.28 3.28
N PHE A 114 15.63 -20.74 3.22
CA PHE A 114 14.58 -21.16 2.28
C PHE A 114 14.26 -20.00 1.35
#